data_AF-A0A0Q5M7S9-F1
#
_entry.id   AF-A0A0Q5M7S9-F1
#
_cell.length_a   1.000
_cell.length_b   1.000
_cell.length_c   1.000
_cell.angle_alpha   90.00
_cell.angle_beta   90.00
_cell.angle_gamma   90.00
#
_symmetry.space_group_name_H-M   'P 1'
#
loop_
_entity.id
_entity.type
_entity.pdbx_description
1 polymer ?
#
loop_
_entity_poly.entity_id
_entity_poly.type
_entity_poly.pdbx_seq_one_letter_code
_entity_poly.pdbx_strand_id
1 'polypeptide(L)'
;MTGVDRDWERRLVAPAADVAIVGTKSWILDDLEGVLARGDDADGDAIETLLLPKTDKSATWFTRIYSSAGFGEQLASLPEDLNLVILDGQAAIRYLNGILVPVVVCIFDRSVADETAAEQVVQLRNSRGAPLSLASDLGWAAPTGVEAFAFTVAL
;
A
#
# COMPACT_ATOMS: atom_id res chain seq x y z
N MET A 1 12.86 18.44 -8.58
CA MET A 1 11.94 17.71 -9.48
C MET A 1 12.44 16.28 -9.59
N THR A 2 11.77 15.36 -8.90
CA THR A 2 12.09 13.93 -8.90
C THR A 2 11.65 13.30 -10.24
N GLY A 3 12.31 12.22 -10.66
CA GLY A 3 12.16 11.64 -12.00
C GLY A 3 10.74 11.22 -12.43
N VAL A 4 9.78 11.17 -11.49
CA VAL A 4 8.36 10.88 -11.74
C VAL A 4 7.74 11.88 -12.74
N ASP A 5 8.19 13.13 -12.72
CA ASP A 5 7.68 14.20 -13.59
C ASP A 5 8.02 13.97 -15.07
N ARG A 6 9.12 13.26 -15.37
CA ARG A 6 9.57 13.01 -16.76
C ARG A 6 8.77 11.92 -17.46
N ASP A 7 8.18 10.99 -16.71
CA ASP A 7 7.45 9.83 -17.24
C ASP A 7 5.96 9.86 -16.89
N TRP A 8 5.46 10.99 -16.36
CA TRP A 8 4.07 11.13 -15.94
C TRP A 8 3.07 10.85 -17.07
N GLU A 9 3.28 11.43 -18.24
CA GLU A 9 2.44 11.19 -19.43
C GLU A 9 2.43 9.70 -19.82
N ARG A 10 3.58 9.02 -19.72
CA ARG A 10 3.70 7.59 -20.00
C ARG A 10 2.98 6.74 -18.95
N ARG A 11 3.05 7.11 -17.67
CA ARG A 11 2.30 6.46 -16.58
C ARG A 11 0.79 6.68 -16.71
N LEU A 12 0.36 7.83 -17.22
CA LEU A 12 -1.07 8.10 -17.45
C LEU A 12 -1.67 7.20 -18.54
N VAL A 13 -0.91 6.87 -19.58
CA VAL A 13 -1.40 6.02 -20.69
C VAL A 13 -1.13 4.53 -20.52
N ALA A 14 -0.23 4.16 -19.59
CA ALA A 14 0.09 2.78 -19.24
C ALA A 14 0.35 2.65 -17.73
N PRO A 15 -0.69 2.78 -16.90
CA PRO A 15 -0.54 2.73 -15.45
C PRO A 15 -0.08 1.34 -15.00
N ALA A 16 0.96 1.31 -14.17
CA ALA A 16 1.51 0.07 -13.63
C ALA A 16 0.60 -0.47 -12.51
N ALA A 17 0.42 -1.79 -12.49
CA ALA A 17 -0.24 -2.51 -11.39
C ALA A 17 0.79 -2.84 -10.28
N ASP A 18 1.61 -1.87 -9.91
CA ASP A 18 2.84 -2.07 -9.14
C ASP A 18 2.66 -1.96 -7.61
N VAL A 19 1.41 -1.84 -7.15
CA VAL A 19 1.06 -1.72 -5.73
C VAL A 19 0.19 -2.89 -5.29
N ALA A 20 0.52 -3.47 -4.13
CA ALA A 20 -0.30 -4.45 -3.45
C ALA A 20 -0.68 -3.97 -2.04
N ILE A 21 -1.91 -4.23 -1.62
CA ILE A 21 -2.39 -4.05 -0.25
C ILE A 21 -2.75 -5.42 0.31
N VAL A 22 -2.19 -5.74 1.47
CA VAL A 22 -2.47 -6.96 2.22
C VAL A 22 -3.14 -6.57 3.53
N GLY A 23 -4.35 -7.07 3.78
CA GLY A 23 -5.08 -6.74 5.01
C GLY A 23 -6.40 -7.49 5.13
N THR A 24 -7.35 -6.95 5.89
CA THR A 24 -8.71 -7.50 5.95
C THR A 24 -9.44 -7.12 4.66
N LYS A 25 -9.44 -8.04 3.68
CA LYS A 25 -9.91 -7.76 2.32
C LYS A 25 -11.32 -7.16 2.24
N SER A 26 -12.26 -7.61 3.07
CA SER A 26 -13.61 -7.03 3.10
C SER A 26 -13.58 -5.56 3.52
N TRP A 27 -12.87 -5.23 4.60
CA TRP A 27 -12.78 -3.84 5.09
C TRP A 27 -12.09 -2.91 4.09
N ILE A 28 -11.02 -3.37 3.45
CA ILE A 28 -10.36 -2.59 2.39
C ILE A 28 -11.32 -2.34 1.22
N LEU A 29 -12.12 -3.33 0.83
CA LEU A 29 -13.09 -3.14 -0.25
C LEU A 29 -14.21 -2.18 0.16
N ASP A 30 -14.70 -2.29 1.40
CA ASP A 30 -15.72 -1.38 1.95
C ASP A 30 -15.21 0.07 1.98
N ASP A 31 -13.94 0.29 2.39
CA ASP A 31 -13.34 1.64 2.41
C ASP A 31 -13.21 2.25 1.00
N LEU A 32 -13.05 1.41 -0.02
CA LEU A 32 -12.95 1.86 -1.41
C LEU A 32 -14.30 2.26 -2.03
N GLU A 33 -15.42 1.94 -1.38
CA GLU A 33 -16.74 2.48 -1.73
C GLU A 33 -16.87 3.97 -1.38
N GLY A 34 -15.94 4.52 -0.59
CA GLY A 34 -15.89 5.95 -0.29
C GLY A 34 -15.82 6.81 -1.55
N VAL A 35 -16.52 7.95 -1.55
CA VAL A 35 -16.62 8.84 -2.71
C VAL A 35 -15.69 10.04 -2.56
N LEU A 36 -14.86 10.29 -3.58
CA LEU A 36 -14.07 11.50 -3.71
C LEU A 36 -14.80 12.52 -4.57
N ALA A 37 -15.15 13.65 -3.97
CA ALA A 37 -15.76 14.78 -4.65
C ALA A 37 -14.88 16.03 -4.53
N ARG A 38 -14.92 16.90 -5.54
CA ARG A 38 -14.39 18.26 -5.39
C ARG A 38 -15.29 19.03 -4.42
N GLY A 39 -14.73 19.95 -3.62
CA GLY A 39 -15.42 20.52 -2.47
C GLY A 39 -16.75 21.24 -2.77
N ASP A 40 -16.91 21.72 -4.00
CA ASP A 40 -18.12 22.37 -4.53
C ASP A 40 -18.84 21.54 -5.60
N ASP A 41 -18.38 20.32 -5.87
CA ASP A 41 -18.92 19.41 -6.87
C ASP A 41 -19.72 18.29 -6.19
N ALA A 42 -20.98 18.13 -6.58
CA ALA A 42 -21.82 17.04 -6.08
C ALA A 42 -21.54 15.72 -6.83
N ASP A 43 -20.89 15.81 -7.99
CA ASP A 43 -20.45 14.65 -8.76
C ASP A 43 -19.10 14.18 -8.21
N GLY A 44 -19.14 13.08 -7.47
CA GLY A 44 -17.96 12.40 -6.97
C GLY A 44 -17.84 10.99 -7.54
N ASP A 45 -16.60 10.50 -7.59
CA ASP A 45 -16.30 9.13 -8.03
C ASP A 45 -15.90 8.28 -6.82
N ALA A 46 -16.38 7.03 -6.77
CA ALA A 46 -15.95 6.09 -5.73
C ALA A 46 -14.46 5.78 -5.90
N ILE A 47 -13.72 5.65 -4.79
CA ILE A 47 -12.28 5.41 -4.80
C ILE A 47 -11.95 4.12 -5.57
N GLU A 48 -12.80 3.09 -5.49
CA GLU A 48 -12.64 1.85 -6.25
C GLU A 48 -12.58 2.08 -7.77
N THR A 49 -13.31 3.07 -8.31
CA THR A 49 -13.31 3.36 -9.75
C THR A 49 -11.99 3.98 -10.21
N LEU A 50 -11.28 4.62 -9.27
CA LEU A 50 -9.98 5.24 -9.50
C LEU A 50 -8.84 4.24 -9.28
N LEU A 51 -8.90 3.44 -8.21
CA LEU A 51 -7.80 2.57 -7.77
C LEU A 51 -7.91 1.10 -8.22
N LEU A 52 -9.11 0.66 -8.60
CA LEU A 52 -9.47 -0.72 -8.97
C LEU A 52 -10.54 -0.78 -10.06
N PRO A 53 -10.34 -0.18 -11.23
CA PRO A 53 -11.32 -0.27 -12.29
C PRO A 53 -11.33 -1.72 -12.81
N LYS A 54 -12.20 -2.58 -12.25
CA LYS A 54 -12.32 -4.01 -12.57
C LYS A 54 -13.24 -4.26 -13.76
N THR A 55 -13.04 -3.51 -14.84
CA THR A 55 -13.84 -3.69 -16.06
C THR A 55 -12.93 -3.95 -17.25
N ASP A 56 -13.42 -4.72 -18.22
CA ASP A 56 -12.71 -5.09 -19.46
C ASP A 56 -12.26 -3.88 -20.30
N LYS A 57 -12.77 -2.68 -19.98
CA LYS A 57 -12.46 -1.40 -20.64
C LYS A 57 -11.60 -0.47 -19.79
N SER A 58 -11.09 -0.95 -18.67
CA SER A 58 -10.35 -0.10 -17.74
C SER A 58 -8.95 0.18 -18.25
N ALA A 59 -8.67 1.46 -18.44
CA ALA A 59 -7.38 1.96 -18.89
C ALA A 59 -6.39 2.20 -17.72
N THR A 60 -6.73 1.80 -16.49
CA THR A 60 -6.20 2.42 -15.26
C THR A 60 -5.71 1.42 -14.18
N TRP A 61 -5.05 1.96 -13.14
CA TRP A 61 -4.36 1.34 -12.01
C TRP A 61 -5.05 0.10 -11.43
N PHE A 62 -4.33 -1.01 -11.32
CA PHE A 62 -4.81 -2.18 -10.58
C PHE A 62 -3.99 -2.34 -9.31
N THR A 63 -4.42 -1.67 -8.25
CA THR A 63 -3.93 -2.03 -6.92
C THR A 63 -4.34 -3.48 -6.63
N ARG A 64 -3.41 -4.34 -6.21
CA ARG A 64 -3.73 -5.74 -5.95
C ARG A 64 -4.12 -5.91 -4.49
N ILE A 65 -5.35 -6.33 -4.22
CA ILE A 65 -5.83 -6.56 -2.86
C ILE A 65 -5.74 -8.04 -2.50
N TYR A 66 -4.95 -8.31 -1.47
CA TYR A 66 -4.76 -9.61 -0.87
C TYR A 66 -5.36 -9.67 0.53
N SER A 67 -6.01 -10.79 0.83
CA SER A 67 -6.45 -11.10 2.19
C SER A 67 -5.24 -11.56 3.00
N SER A 68 -5.05 -10.98 4.19
CA SER A 68 -4.04 -11.45 5.16
C SER A 68 -4.33 -12.88 5.63
N ALA A 69 -5.60 -13.27 5.69
CA ALA A 69 -6.02 -14.66 5.88
C ALA A 69 -5.65 -15.48 4.63
N GLY A 70 -4.79 -16.49 4.81
CA GLY A 70 -4.29 -17.35 3.73
C GLY A 70 -3.16 -16.75 2.89
N PHE A 71 -2.70 -15.53 3.18
CA PHE A 71 -1.67 -14.87 2.35
C PHE A 71 -0.36 -15.65 2.21
N GLY A 72 0.01 -16.46 3.22
CA GLY A 72 1.23 -17.26 3.18
C GLY A 72 1.31 -18.21 1.98
N GLU A 73 0.18 -18.71 1.47
CA GLU A 73 0.13 -19.58 0.29
C GLU A 73 0.37 -18.80 -1.03
N GLN A 74 0.09 -17.49 -1.01
CA GLN A 74 0.19 -16.60 -2.17
C GLN A 74 1.52 -15.84 -2.22
N LEU A 75 2.30 -15.91 -1.15
CA LEU A 75 3.52 -15.14 -0.99
C LEU A 75 4.58 -15.51 -2.04
N ALA A 76 4.66 -16.79 -2.41
CA ALA A 76 5.54 -17.28 -3.47
C ALA A 76 5.03 -16.98 -4.90
N SER A 77 3.77 -16.57 -5.05
CA SER A 77 3.15 -16.21 -6.33
C SER A 77 2.88 -14.72 -6.48
N LEU A 78 3.50 -13.90 -5.62
CA LEU A 78 3.45 -12.45 -5.78
C LEU A 78 4.07 -12.06 -7.13
N PRO A 79 3.39 -11.22 -7.93
CA PRO A 79 3.92 -10.74 -9.19
C PRO A 79 5.24 -9.97 -9.02
N GLU A 80 6.19 -10.20 -9.93
CA GLU A 80 7.51 -9.53 -9.93
C GLU A 80 7.44 -8.04 -10.30
N ASP A 81 6.32 -7.59 -10.87
CA ASP A 81 6.10 -6.18 -11.25
C ASP A 81 5.62 -5.30 -10.08
N LEU A 82 5.55 -5.86 -8.86
CA LEU A 82 5.27 -5.08 -7.65
C LEU A 82 6.48 -4.24 -7.26
N ASN A 83 6.25 -2.94 -7.06
CA ASN A 83 7.22 -1.98 -6.51
C ASN A 83 6.92 -1.62 -5.05
N LEU A 84 5.66 -1.76 -4.62
CA LEU A 84 5.20 -1.41 -3.28
C LEU A 84 4.23 -2.45 -2.72
N VAL A 85 4.47 -2.87 -1.47
CA VAL A 85 3.50 -3.64 -0.67
C VAL A 85 3.13 -2.83 0.57
N ILE A 86 1.82 -2.64 0.77
CA ILE A 86 1.25 -2.09 1.99
C ILE A 86 0.72 -3.25 2.84
N LEU A 87 1.26 -3.42 4.05
CA LEU A 87 0.84 -4.39 5.04
C LEU A 87 -0.05 -3.68 6.06
N ASP A 88 -1.36 -3.89 5.95
CA ASP A 88 -2.37 -3.25 6.79
C ASP A 88 -2.71 -4.12 8.01
N GLY A 89 -2.24 -3.68 9.17
CA GLY A 89 -2.47 -4.32 10.45
C GLY A 89 -1.62 -5.57 10.71
N GLN A 90 -1.73 -6.07 11.94
CA GLN A 90 -0.87 -7.14 12.46
C GLN A 90 -0.95 -8.45 11.66
N ALA A 91 -2.14 -8.80 11.20
CA ALA A 91 -2.37 -10.00 10.42
C ALA A 91 -1.59 -9.99 9.10
N ALA A 92 -1.36 -8.82 8.51
CA ALA A 92 -0.54 -8.65 7.30
C ALA A 92 0.95 -8.54 7.64
N ILE A 93 1.30 -7.75 8.66
CA ILE A 93 2.69 -7.46 9.06
C ILE A 93 3.48 -8.74 9.40
N ARG A 94 2.82 -9.79 9.93
CA ARG A 94 3.47 -11.07 10.22
C ARG A 94 4.19 -11.71 9.01
N TYR A 95 3.78 -11.36 7.79
CA TYR A 95 4.37 -11.88 6.55
C TYR A 95 5.54 -11.04 6.02
N LEU A 96 5.89 -9.94 6.69
CA LEU A 96 6.93 -9.00 6.27
C LEU A 96 8.24 -9.71 5.88
N ASN A 97 8.64 -10.75 6.63
CA ASN A 97 9.87 -11.48 6.35
C ASN A 97 9.92 -12.17 4.98
N GLY A 98 8.76 -12.46 4.39
CA GLY A 98 8.65 -13.07 3.07
C GLY A 98 8.49 -12.05 1.92
N ILE A 99 8.26 -10.77 2.22
CA ILE A 99 8.07 -9.75 1.18
C ILE A 99 9.44 -9.32 0.62
N LEU A 100 9.61 -9.51 -0.68
CA LEU A 100 10.82 -9.15 -1.44
C LEU A 100 10.53 -8.05 -2.48
N VAL A 101 9.62 -7.14 -2.14
CA VAL A 101 9.24 -6.01 -3.00
C VAL A 101 10.09 -4.78 -2.64
N PRO A 102 10.50 -3.93 -3.60
CA PRO A 102 11.43 -2.82 -3.35
C PRO A 102 11.05 -1.90 -2.20
N VAL A 103 9.76 -1.59 -2.04
CA VAL A 103 9.25 -0.76 -0.95
C VAL A 103 8.18 -1.50 -0.17
N VAL A 104 8.26 -1.42 1.16
CA VAL A 104 7.23 -1.93 2.06
C VAL A 104 6.77 -0.81 2.99
N VAL A 105 5.45 -0.73 3.19
CA VAL A 105 4.80 0.15 4.15
C VAL A 105 4.00 -0.69 5.12
N CYS A 106 4.29 -0.61 6.41
CA CYS A 106 3.54 -1.28 7.47
C CYS A 106 2.63 -0.26 8.16
N ILE A 107 1.33 -0.55 8.23
CA ILE A 107 0.32 0.27 8.91
C ILE A 107 -0.07 -0.39 10.24
N PHE A 108 0.01 0.39 11.31
CA PHE A 108 -0.31 0.01 12.67
C PHE A 108 -1.49 0.81 13.18
N ASP A 109 -2.52 0.12 13.63
CA ASP A 109 -3.58 0.73 14.42
C ASP A 109 -3.13 0.81 15.88
N ARG A 110 -2.86 2.03 16.35
CA ARG A 110 -2.45 2.33 17.74
C ARG A 110 -3.64 2.50 18.69
N SER A 111 -4.87 2.32 18.20
CA SER A 111 -6.03 2.12 19.08
C SER A 111 -5.96 0.77 19.82
N VAL A 112 -5.16 -0.17 19.30
CA VAL A 112 -4.89 -1.47 19.92
C VAL A 112 -3.49 -1.46 20.54
N ALA A 113 -3.41 -1.71 21.85
CA ALA A 113 -2.17 -1.67 22.63
C ALA A 113 -1.28 -2.89 22.35
N ASP A 114 -0.57 -2.90 21.22
CA ASP A 114 0.50 -3.86 20.94
C ASP A 114 1.76 -3.14 20.43
N GLU A 115 2.73 -2.95 21.32
CA GLU A 115 4.01 -2.29 21.03
C GLU A 115 5.02 -3.24 20.37
N THR A 116 4.85 -4.57 20.53
CA THR A 116 5.88 -5.56 20.18
C THR A 116 6.11 -5.67 18.68
N ALA A 117 5.04 -5.56 17.88
CA ALA A 117 5.14 -5.64 16.44
C ALA A 117 5.82 -4.43 15.80
N ALA A 118 5.64 -3.24 16.38
CA ALA A 118 6.31 -2.04 15.90
C ALA A 118 7.82 -2.11 16.11
N GLU A 119 8.26 -2.62 17.27
CA GLU A 119 9.68 -2.88 17.54
C GLU A 119 10.30 -3.88 16.55
N GLN A 120 9.58 -4.97 16.24
CA GLN A 120 10.02 -5.95 15.25
C GLN A 120 10.17 -5.33 13.86
N VAL A 121 9.24 -4.48 13.43
CA VAL A 121 9.33 -3.78 12.14
C VAL A 121 10.51 -2.81 12.14
N VAL A 122 10.78 -2.08 13.22
CA VAL A 122 11.95 -1.20 13.33
C VAL A 122 13.26 -1.99 13.25
N GLN A 123 13.35 -3.15 13.90
CA GLN A 123 14.52 -4.02 13.82
C GLN A 123 14.72 -4.57 12.41
N LEU A 124 13.65 -5.04 11.76
CA LEU A 124 13.69 -5.58 10.40
C LEU A 124 14.05 -4.49 9.39
N ARG A 125 13.47 -3.30 9.51
CA ARG A 125 13.83 -2.13 8.71
C ARG A 125 15.33 -1.86 8.80
N ASN A 126 15.88 -1.75 10.01
CA ASN A 126 17.28 -1.40 10.22
C ASN A 126 18.25 -2.48 9.72
N SER A 127 17.80 -3.73 9.55
CA SER A 127 18.62 -4.85 9.08
C SER A 127 18.43 -5.18 7.60
N ARG A 128 17.27 -4.85 7.00
CA ARG A 128 16.92 -5.22 5.62
C ARG A 128 16.89 -4.06 4.63
N GLY A 129 17.02 -2.81 5.05
CA GLY A 129 17.17 -1.71 4.11
C GLY A 129 17.17 -0.33 4.75
N ALA A 130 16.77 0.68 3.98
CA ALA A 130 16.81 2.07 4.41
C ALA A 130 15.40 2.59 4.75
N PRO A 131 15.22 3.32 5.86
CA PRO A 131 13.95 3.97 6.19
C PRO A 131 13.55 4.96 5.09
N LEU A 132 12.25 5.01 4.81
CA LEU A 132 11.62 6.03 3.97
C LEU A 132 10.70 6.88 4.84
N SER A 133 10.76 8.18 4.65
CA SER A 133 9.92 9.14 5.36
C SER A 133 8.63 9.35 4.57
N LEU A 134 7.51 8.87 5.11
CA LEU A 134 6.20 9.06 4.50
C LEU A 134 5.87 10.55 4.30
N ALA A 135 6.28 11.40 5.24
CA ALA A 135 5.99 12.83 5.19
C ALA A 135 6.85 13.58 4.16
N SER A 136 8.17 13.36 4.14
CA SER A 136 9.06 14.10 3.23
C SER A 136 9.17 13.47 1.85
N ASP A 137 9.08 12.15 1.75
CA ASP A 137 9.32 11.42 0.50
C ASP A 137 8.01 11.14 -0.24
N LEU A 138 6.91 10.90 0.48
CA LEU A 138 5.59 10.61 -0.10
C LEU A 138 4.54 11.71 0.13
N GLY A 139 4.85 12.75 0.91
CA GLY A 139 3.90 13.83 1.20
C GLY A 139 2.68 13.40 2.01
N TRP A 140 2.75 12.24 2.69
CA TRP A 140 1.64 11.66 3.44
C TRP A 140 1.92 11.69 4.95
N ALA A 141 0.92 12.09 5.71
CA ALA A 141 0.94 12.07 7.17
C ALA A 141 -0.10 11.11 7.71
N ALA A 142 0.28 10.28 8.68
CA ALA A 142 -0.64 9.35 9.30
C ALA A 142 -1.74 10.09 10.07
N PRO A 143 -3.00 9.64 9.99
CA PRO A 143 -4.08 10.19 10.81
C PRO A 143 -3.88 9.81 12.28
N THR A 144 -4.55 10.54 13.18
CA THR A 144 -4.51 10.27 14.62
C THR A 144 -4.90 8.83 14.92
N GLY A 145 -4.11 8.14 15.74
CA GLY A 145 -4.33 6.74 16.10
C GLY A 145 -3.75 5.73 15.12
N VAL A 146 -3.16 6.18 14.01
CA VAL A 146 -2.44 5.32 13.06
C VAL A 146 -0.95 5.65 13.10
N GLU A 147 -0.13 4.61 13.10
CA GLU A 147 1.31 4.73 12.88
C GLU A 147 1.69 3.96 11.62
N ALA A 148 2.66 4.47 10.86
CA ALA A 148 3.10 3.81 9.65
C ALA A 148 4.62 3.90 9.50
N PHE A 149 5.22 2.78 9.07
CA PHE A 149 6.65 2.71 8.77
C PHE A 149 6.85 2.31 7.32
N ALA A 150 7.59 3.13 6.57
CA ALA A 150 8.01 2.82 5.20
C ALA A 150 9.50 2.57 5.14
N PHE A 151 9.92 1.63 4.30
CA PHE A 151 11.33 1.35 4.06
C PHE A 151 11.56 0.60 2.76
N THR A 152 12.79 0.71 2.28
CA THR A 152 13.28 -0.09 1.16
C THR A 152 13.70 -1.47 1.64
N VAL A 153 13.56 -2.47 0.77
CA VAL A 153 14.14 -3.80 0.97
C VAL A 153 15.39 -3.91 0.10
N ALA A 154 16.51 -4.28 0.70
CA ALA A 154 17.72 -4.63 -0.04
C ALA A 154 17.47 -5.97 -0.74
N LEU A 155 17.22 -5.91 -2.05
CA LEU A 155 17.02 -7.07 -2.92
C LEU A 155 18.36 -7.67 -3.36
#